data_AF-A0A5B7X712-F1
#
_entry.id   AF-A0A5B7X712-F1
#
_cell.length_a   1.000
_cell.length_b   1.000
_cell.length_c   1.000
_cell.angle_alpha   90.00
_cell.angle_beta   90.00
_cell.angle_gamma   90.00
#
_symmetry.space_group_name_H-M   'P 1'
#
loop_
_entity.id
_entity.type
_entity.pdbx_description
1 polymer ?
#
loop_
_entity_poly.entity_id
_entity_poly.type
_entity_poly.pdbx_seq_one_letter_code
_entity_poly.pdbx_strand_id
1 'polypeptide(L)'
;MRTIIFLFLLAGQGLHAQNNPEKIYWQDEPLSWEDFKARPDKSSSFQANTNAGLSYSWNLKNENGILSLRYEVFSYFNPESSWVVPTSKNDHLLTHEQLHFDITELHARKLRKELSNLQIEQLGKDPKRVLNSFYSRIEKERAVMQQKFDRETNHSMNREAEAKWQKFVKDELAKVKDYQA
;
A
#
# COMPACT_ATOMS: atom_id res chain seq x y z
N MET A 1 -33.65 -61.75 -8.53
CA MET A 1 -33.80 -60.28 -8.64
C MET A 1 -33.21 -59.63 -7.40
N ARG A 2 -32.12 -58.89 -7.52
CA ARG A 2 -31.55 -58.10 -6.43
C ARG A 2 -31.46 -56.65 -6.91
N THR A 3 -32.33 -55.81 -6.35
CA THR A 3 -32.42 -54.38 -6.64
C THR A 3 -31.20 -53.66 -6.06
N ILE A 4 -30.45 -52.94 -6.89
CA ILE A 4 -29.35 -52.07 -6.46
C ILE A 4 -29.93 -50.67 -6.28
N ILE A 5 -29.88 -50.14 -5.06
CA ILE A 5 -30.24 -48.75 -4.74
C ILE A 5 -28.96 -47.93 -4.83
N PHE A 6 -28.89 -47.02 -5.80
CA PHE A 6 -27.83 -46.02 -5.88
C PHE A 6 -28.23 -44.80 -5.03
N LEU A 7 -27.54 -44.62 -3.91
CA LEU A 7 -27.61 -43.40 -3.10
C LEU A 7 -26.65 -42.37 -3.71
N PHE A 8 -27.20 -41.36 -4.40
CA PHE A 8 -26.43 -40.19 -4.83
C PHE A 8 -26.29 -39.24 -3.64
N LEU A 9 -25.12 -39.28 -2.98
CA LEU A 9 -24.69 -38.24 -2.05
C LEU A 9 -24.24 -37.03 -2.86
N LEU A 10 -25.07 -35.98 -2.89
CA LEU A 10 -24.66 -34.65 -3.35
C LEU A 10 -23.61 -34.11 -2.38
N ALA A 11 -22.34 -34.18 -2.76
CA ALA A 11 -21.27 -33.47 -2.08
C ALA A 11 -21.49 -31.97 -2.25
N GLY A 12 -21.81 -31.27 -1.16
CA GLY A 12 -21.91 -29.82 -1.12
C GLY A 12 -20.56 -29.21 -1.50
N GLN A 13 -20.49 -28.61 -2.67
CA GLN A 13 -19.37 -27.76 -3.07
C GLN A 13 -19.46 -26.49 -2.23
N GLY A 14 -18.57 -26.35 -1.25
CA GLY A 14 -18.40 -25.11 -0.53
C GLY A 14 -18.06 -24.00 -1.51
N LEU A 15 -18.94 -23.00 -1.61
CA LEU A 15 -18.65 -21.75 -2.28
C LEU A 15 -17.52 -21.08 -1.48
N HIS A 16 -16.28 -21.24 -1.93
CA HIS A 16 -15.19 -20.39 -1.50
C HIS A 16 -15.48 -18.99 -2.05
N ALA A 17 -16.11 -18.13 -1.24
CA ALA A 17 -16.04 -16.71 -1.45
C ALA A 17 -14.55 -16.35 -1.49
N GLN A 18 -14.07 -15.81 -2.60
CA GLN A 18 -12.79 -15.12 -2.63
C GLN A 18 -12.94 -13.93 -1.69
N ASN A 19 -12.55 -14.10 -0.43
CA ASN A 19 -12.31 -12.99 0.48
C ASN A 19 -11.15 -12.22 -0.14
N ASN A 20 -11.47 -11.20 -0.95
CA ASN A 20 -10.47 -10.23 -1.32
C ASN A 20 -10.08 -9.53 0.00
N PRO A 21 -8.84 -9.65 0.47
CA PRO A 21 -8.45 -9.05 1.74
C PRO A 21 -8.77 -7.56 1.69
N GLU A 22 -9.53 -7.09 2.68
CA GLU A 22 -9.98 -5.70 2.75
C GLU A 22 -8.76 -4.81 2.94
N LYS A 23 -8.42 -4.05 1.91
CA LYS A 23 -7.36 -3.05 1.96
C LYS A 23 -7.88 -1.83 2.71
N ILE A 24 -7.04 -1.26 3.58
CA ILE A 24 -7.29 0.05 4.19
C ILE A 24 -6.56 1.09 3.33
N TYR A 25 -7.29 2.02 2.73
CA TYR A 25 -6.67 3.14 2.02
C TYR A 25 -6.27 4.23 3.02
N TRP A 26 -5.21 4.98 2.68
CA TRP A 26 -4.70 5.99 3.61
C TRP A 26 -5.73 7.09 3.84
N GLN A 27 -5.90 7.47 5.10
CA GLN A 27 -6.76 8.54 5.59
C GLN A 27 -6.07 9.22 6.79
N ASP A 28 -6.63 10.32 7.27
CA ASP A 28 -6.04 11.05 8.40
C ASP A 28 -6.16 10.29 9.73
N GLU A 29 -7.09 9.34 9.83
CA GLU A 29 -7.18 8.41 10.96
C GLU A 29 -6.01 7.41 10.96
N PRO A 30 -5.25 7.31 12.06
CA PRO A 30 -4.12 6.39 12.16
C PRO A 30 -4.57 4.93 12.28
N LEU A 31 -3.67 4.02 11.90
CA LEU A 31 -3.80 2.59 12.14
C LEU A 31 -3.89 2.29 13.63
N SER A 32 -4.59 1.21 13.94
CA SER A 32 -4.70 0.62 15.27
C SER A 32 -4.09 -0.79 15.28
N TRP A 33 -3.82 -1.33 16.47
CA TRP A 33 -3.37 -2.72 16.57
C TRP A 33 -4.43 -3.76 16.17
N GLU A 34 -5.68 -3.36 15.94
CA GLU A 34 -6.75 -4.22 15.42
C GLU A 34 -6.65 -4.42 13.90
N ASP A 35 -5.94 -3.53 13.21
CA ASP A 35 -5.72 -3.60 11.76
C ASP A 35 -4.65 -4.63 11.38
N PHE A 36 -3.81 -5.07 12.32
CA PHE A 36 -2.74 -6.05 12.08
C PHE A 36 -3.28 -7.48 12.28
N LYS A 37 -3.87 -8.05 11.23
CA LYS A 37 -4.64 -9.31 11.29
C LYS A 37 -3.81 -10.55 10.97
N ALA A 38 -2.65 -10.40 10.33
CA ALA A 38 -1.80 -11.53 10.00
C ALA A 38 -1.13 -12.14 11.24
N ARG A 39 -0.80 -13.43 11.15
CA ARG A 39 -0.04 -14.11 12.21
C ARG A 39 1.42 -13.65 12.20
N PRO A 40 2.05 -13.41 13.36
CA PRO A 40 3.46 -13.06 13.42
C PRO A 40 4.34 -14.10 12.73
N ASP A 41 5.28 -13.61 11.92
CA ASP A 41 6.28 -14.46 11.30
C ASP A 41 7.30 -14.92 12.35
N LYS A 42 7.22 -16.20 12.73
CA LYS A 42 8.11 -16.80 13.73
C LYS A 42 9.57 -16.89 13.30
N SER A 43 9.86 -16.72 12.01
CA SER A 43 11.22 -16.69 11.48
C SER A 43 11.84 -15.29 11.50
N SER A 44 11.01 -14.25 11.67
CA SER A 44 11.46 -12.87 11.77
C SER A 44 11.92 -12.52 13.18
N SER A 45 12.96 -11.68 13.28
CA SER A 45 13.40 -11.08 14.55
C SER A 45 12.65 -9.77 14.86
N PHE A 46 11.84 -9.27 13.93
CA PHE A 46 11.07 -8.04 14.09
C PHE A 46 9.85 -8.23 14.98
N GLN A 47 9.42 -7.13 15.60
CA GLN A 47 8.28 -7.12 16.53
C GLN A 47 6.94 -6.86 15.84
N ALA A 48 6.97 -6.26 14.65
CA ALA A 48 5.81 -6.03 13.80
C ALA A 48 6.26 -5.95 12.32
N ASN A 49 5.27 -5.94 11.43
CA ASN A 49 5.45 -5.68 10.01
C ASN A 49 4.22 -4.98 9.44
N THR A 50 4.47 -3.89 8.72
CA THR A 50 3.48 -3.18 7.91
C THR A 50 3.61 -3.55 6.44
N ASN A 51 2.55 -4.17 5.90
CA ASN A 51 2.43 -4.40 4.47
C ASN A 51 1.64 -3.25 3.83
N ALA A 52 2.37 -2.26 3.28
CA ALA A 52 1.79 -1.13 2.57
C ALA A 52 2.32 -1.00 1.13
N GLY A 53 1.47 -0.56 0.21
CA GLY A 53 1.79 -0.46 -1.21
C GLY A 53 0.95 0.57 -1.97
N LEU A 54 1.20 0.66 -3.28
CA LEU A 54 0.49 1.56 -4.19
C LEU A 54 -0.48 0.77 -5.08
N SER A 55 -1.72 1.24 -5.17
CA SER A 55 -2.67 0.87 -6.22
C SER A 55 -2.60 1.92 -7.32
N TYR A 56 -2.41 1.48 -8.57
CA TYR A 56 -2.28 2.39 -9.71
C TYR A 56 -3.05 1.86 -10.92
N SER A 57 -3.92 2.70 -11.47
CA SER A 57 -4.66 2.44 -12.70
C SER A 57 -4.64 3.68 -13.60
N TRP A 58 -4.77 3.47 -14.91
CA TRP A 58 -4.92 4.57 -15.85
C TRP A 58 -5.67 4.12 -17.11
N ASN A 59 -6.29 5.07 -17.79
CA ASN A 59 -6.84 4.91 -19.12
C ASN A 59 -6.64 6.19 -19.95
N LEU A 60 -6.57 6.03 -21.27
CA LEU A 60 -6.62 7.14 -22.20
C LEU A 60 -8.02 7.22 -22.80
N LYS A 61 -8.65 8.38 -22.68
CA LYS A 61 -9.99 8.63 -23.19
C LYS A 61 -9.94 9.66 -24.29
N ASN A 62 -10.48 9.32 -25.46
CA ASN A 62 -10.67 10.26 -26.56
C ASN A 62 -12.12 10.77 -26.52
N GLU A 63 -12.29 12.07 -26.31
CA GLU A 63 -13.58 12.76 -26.36
C GLU A 63 -13.50 13.87 -27.41
N ASN A 64 -14.33 13.79 -28.46
CA ASN A 64 -14.39 14.79 -29.54
C ASN A 64 -13.03 15.09 -30.21
N GLY A 65 -12.15 14.09 -30.32
CA GLY A 65 -10.81 14.23 -30.90
C GLY A 65 -9.76 14.73 -29.92
N ILE A 66 -10.13 15.02 -28.67
CA ILE A 66 -9.21 15.39 -27.60
C ILE A 66 -8.89 14.14 -26.77
N LEU A 67 -7.62 13.74 -26.80
CA LEU A 67 -7.11 12.66 -25.97
C LEU A 67 -6.82 13.19 -24.55
N SER A 68 -7.29 12.49 -23.52
CA SER A 68 -7.10 12.82 -22.11
C SER A 68 -6.63 11.60 -21.33
N LEU A 69 -5.78 11.82 -20.32
CA LEU A 69 -5.33 10.80 -19.39
C LEU A 69 -6.21 10.83 -18.15
N ARG A 70 -6.81 9.69 -17.81
CA ARG A 70 -7.44 9.46 -16.50
C ARG A 70 -6.58 8.48 -15.72
N TYR A 71 -6.38 8.74 -14.44
CA TYR A 71 -5.59 7.88 -13.56
C TYR A 71 -6.19 7.82 -12.17
N GLU A 72 -5.91 6.73 -11.47
CA GLU A 72 -6.19 6.55 -10.06
C GLU A 72 -4.94 6.05 -9.37
N VAL A 73 -4.60 6.67 -8.24
CA VAL A 73 -3.44 6.29 -7.42
C VAL A 73 -3.88 6.31 -5.97
N PHE A 74 -3.73 5.19 -5.28
CA PHE A 74 -4.02 5.08 -3.85
C PHE A 74 -2.84 4.43 -3.14
N SER A 75 -2.50 4.90 -1.96
CA SER A 75 -1.72 4.11 -1.02
C SER A 75 -2.67 3.21 -0.22
N TYR A 76 -2.24 1.99 0.06
CA TYR A 76 -3.02 1.04 0.85
C TYR A 76 -2.16 0.32 1.87
N PHE A 77 -2.80 -0.06 2.97
CA PHE A 77 -2.34 -1.00 3.98
C PHE A 77 -3.10 -2.32 3.81
N ASN A 78 -2.42 -3.45 4.00
CA ASN A 78 -2.99 -4.79 3.90
C ASN A 78 -3.03 -5.47 5.28
N PRO A 79 -4.19 -5.46 5.97
CA PRO A 79 -4.39 -6.11 7.26
C PRO A 79 -3.97 -7.57 7.30
N GLU A 80 -4.33 -8.34 6.27
CA GLU A 80 -4.11 -9.79 6.20
C GLU A 80 -2.66 -10.17 5.87
N SER A 81 -1.79 -9.17 5.63
CA SER A 81 -0.35 -9.35 5.44
C SER A 81 0.49 -8.56 6.44
N SER A 82 -0.15 -7.88 7.39
CA SER A 82 0.50 -7.07 8.42
C SER A 82 0.28 -7.70 9.79
N TRP A 83 1.34 -7.81 10.59
CA TRP A 83 1.32 -8.55 11.85
C TRP A 83 2.08 -7.82 12.95
N VAL A 84 1.78 -8.18 14.20
CA VAL A 84 2.49 -7.69 15.39
C VAL A 84 2.58 -8.81 16.43
N VAL A 85 3.74 -8.94 17.07
CA VAL A 85 3.92 -9.84 18.21
C VAL A 85 3.06 -9.30 19.37
N PRO A 86 2.11 -10.08 19.93
CA PRO A 86 1.15 -9.56 20.90
C PRO A 86 1.76 -8.87 22.13
N THR A 87 2.89 -9.38 22.62
CA THR A 87 3.61 -8.83 23.78
C THR A 87 4.39 -7.55 23.49
N SER A 88 4.50 -7.17 22.22
CA SER A 88 5.33 -6.05 21.77
C SER A 88 4.50 -4.82 21.40
N LYS A 89 3.16 -4.95 21.42
CA LYS A 89 2.22 -3.85 21.15
C LYS A 89 2.47 -2.68 22.11
N ASN A 90 2.79 -1.52 21.56
CA ASN A 90 2.92 -0.26 22.27
C ASN A 90 2.82 0.92 21.29
N ASP A 91 2.53 2.12 21.79
CA ASP A 91 2.26 3.29 20.94
C ASP A 91 3.46 3.71 20.09
N HIS A 92 4.69 3.53 20.60
CA HIS A 92 5.90 3.88 19.87
C HIS A 92 6.10 2.95 18.66
N LEU A 93 5.93 1.64 18.86
CA LEU A 93 5.99 0.68 17.76
C LEU A 93 4.85 0.92 16.76
N LEU A 94 3.63 1.25 17.22
CA LEU A 94 2.53 1.56 16.31
C LEU A 94 2.83 2.79 15.46
N THR A 95 3.46 3.81 16.04
CA THR A 95 3.85 5.02 15.31
C THR A 95 4.92 4.71 14.26
N HIS A 96 5.86 3.81 14.56
CA HIS A 96 6.85 3.32 13.59
C HIS A 96 6.18 2.62 12.40
N GLU A 97 5.26 1.70 12.69
CA GLU A 97 4.49 0.99 11.68
C GLU A 97 3.59 1.93 10.84
N GLN A 98 2.95 2.92 11.49
CA GLN A 98 2.20 3.97 10.79
C GLN A 98 3.08 4.75 9.83
N LEU A 99 4.33 5.06 10.21
CA LEU A 99 5.20 5.84 9.36
C LEU A 99 5.56 5.12 8.05
N HIS A 100 5.62 3.78 8.05
CA HIS A 100 5.73 3.02 6.80
C HIS A 100 4.54 3.24 5.87
N PHE A 101 3.34 3.39 6.42
CA PHE A 101 2.14 3.70 5.63
C PHE A 101 2.16 5.15 5.13
N ASP A 102 2.57 6.10 5.97
CA ASP A 102 2.71 7.51 5.61
C ASP A 102 3.76 7.75 4.52
N ILE A 103 4.89 7.03 4.57
CA ILE A 103 5.90 7.02 3.49
C ILE A 103 5.27 6.52 2.18
N THR A 104 4.37 5.53 2.26
CA THR A 104 3.68 5.02 1.08
C THR A 104 2.71 6.05 0.52
N GLU A 105 1.94 6.75 1.35
CA GLU A 105 1.10 7.87 0.90
C GLU A 105 1.92 9.01 0.31
N LEU A 106 3.06 9.39 0.90
CA LEU A 106 3.93 10.41 0.34
C LEU A 106 4.31 10.09 -1.12
N HIS A 107 4.61 8.83 -1.40
CA HIS A 107 4.93 8.39 -2.77
C HIS A 107 3.71 8.29 -3.67
N ALA A 108 2.53 7.96 -3.14
CA ALA A 108 1.27 8.09 -3.88
C ALA A 108 1.02 9.55 -4.32
N ARG A 109 1.19 10.53 -3.41
CA ARG A 109 1.05 11.96 -3.72
C ARG A 109 2.07 12.43 -4.74
N LYS A 110 3.33 11.97 -4.66
CA LYS A 110 4.35 12.26 -5.68
C LYS A 110 3.95 11.73 -7.06
N LEU A 111 3.43 10.51 -7.16
CA LEU A 111 2.94 9.96 -8.44
C LEU A 111 1.74 10.75 -8.97
N ARG A 112 0.75 11.08 -8.12
CA ARG A 112 -0.39 11.94 -8.51
C ARG A 112 0.09 13.29 -9.02
N LYS A 113 1.07 13.91 -8.36
CA LYS A 113 1.70 15.16 -8.80
C LYS A 113 2.33 15.04 -10.17
N GLU A 114 3.13 14.01 -10.42
CA GLU A 114 3.76 13.82 -11.73
C GLU A 114 2.73 13.59 -12.84
N LEU A 115 1.74 12.74 -12.60
CA LEU A 115 0.67 12.45 -13.56
C LEU A 115 -0.21 13.68 -13.85
N SER A 116 -0.48 14.51 -12.84
CA SER A 116 -1.26 15.75 -13.02
C SER A 116 -0.58 16.79 -13.90
N ASN A 117 0.76 16.78 -13.94
CA ASN A 117 1.55 17.73 -14.72
C ASN A 117 1.92 17.18 -16.11
N LEU A 118 1.62 15.90 -16.38
CA LEU A 118 1.97 15.22 -17.61
C LEU A 118 1.12 15.73 -18.77
N GLN A 119 1.78 16.26 -19.81
CA GLN A 119 1.14 16.65 -21.05
C GLN A 119 0.99 15.44 -21.97
N ILE A 120 -0.11 15.38 -22.73
CA ILE A 120 -0.45 14.22 -23.56
C ILE A 120 0.61 13.95 -24.64
N GLU A 121 1.24 15.00 -25.17
CA GLU A 121 2.30 14.91 -26.17
C GLU A 121 3.52 14.15 -25.64
N GLN A 122 3.77 14.19 -24.32
CA GLN A 122 4.88 13.50 -23.67
C GLN A 122 4.69 11.98 -23.61
N LEU A 123 3.46 11.48 -23.78
CA LEU A 123 3.18 10.04 -23.83
C LEU A 123 3.73 9.38 -25.10
N GLY A 124 3.88 10.17 -26.19
CA GLY A 124 4.40 9.70 -27.46
C GLY A 124 3.65 8.49 -28.02
N LYS A 125 4.39 7.59 -28.69
CA LYS A 125 3.83 6.40 -29.36
C LYS A 125 3.54 5.22 -28.42
N ASP A 126 4.09 5.25 -27.21
CA ASP A 126 3.94 4.17 -26.23
C ASP A 126 3.63 4.74 -24.83
N PRO A 127 2.37 5.17 -24.61
CA PRO A 127 1.94 5.72 -23.33
C PRO A 127 2.15 4.75 -22.17
N LYS A 128 1.94 3.44 -22.40
CA LYS A 128 2.09 2.41 -21.38
C LYS A 128 3.50 2.38 -20.83
N ARG A 129 4.51 2.41 -21.70
CA ARG A 129 5.92 2.43 -21.28
C ARG A 129 6.25 3.69 -20.48
N VAL A 130 5.77 4.86 -20.91
CA VAL A 130 6.00 6.13 -20.20
C VAL A 130 5.36 6.10 -18.81
N LEU A 131 4.08 5.76 -18.72
CA LEU A 131 3.32 5.71 -17.47
C LEU A 131 3.86 4.66 -16.50
N ASN A 132 4.22 3.47 -16.99
CA ASN A 132 4.87 2.45 -16.17
C ASN A 132 6.24 2.90 -15.66
N SER A 133 6.99 3.71 -16.42
CA SER A 133 8.28 4.23 -15.96
C SER A 133 8.15 5.18 -14.77
N PHE A 134 7.09 6.01 -14.73
CA PHE A 134 6.78 6.85 -13.56
C PHE A 134 6.47 5.98 -12.34
N TYR A 135 5.56 5.02 -12.48
CA TYR A 135 5.20 4.11 -11.40
C TYR A 135 6.42 3.34 -10.86
N SER A 136 7.20 2.70 -11.74
CA SER A 136 8.38 1.92 -11.34
C SER A 136 9.44 2.77 -10.64
N ARG A 137 9.63 4.03 -11.07
CA ARG A 137 10.55 4.93 -10.39
C ARG A 137 10.03 5.31 -9.00
N ILE A 138 8.77 5.73 -8.88
CA ILE A 138 8.17 6.09 -7.60
C ILE A 138 8.20 4.92 -6.61
N GLU A 139 7.89 3.72 -7.07
CA GLU A 139 7.93 2.52 -6.22
C GLU A 139 9.35 2.18 -5.76
N LYS A 140 10.36 2.39 -6.62
CA LYS A 140 11.76 2.24 -6.23
C LYS A 140 12.18 3.30 -5.21
N GLU A 141 11.79 4.55 -5.40
CA GLU A 141 12.06 5.64 -4.44
C GLU A 141 11.41 5.35 -3.08
N ARG A 142 10.17 4.85 -3.09
CA ARG A 142 9.46 4.42 -1.88
C ARG A 142 10.22 3.33 -1.15
N ALA A 143 10.58 2.25 -1.84
CA ALA A 143 11.32 1.13 -1.25
C ALA A 143 12.67 1.57 -0.66
N VAL A 144 13.41 2.46 -1.35
CA VAL A 144 14.66 3.03 -0.83
C VAL A 144 14.42 3.86 0.44
N MET A 145 13.34 4.65 0.48
CA MET A 145 13.01 5.46 1.66
C MET A 145 12.58 4.59 2.85
N GLN A 146 11.80 3.54 2.64
CA GLN A 146 11.43 2.56 3.69
C GLN A 146 12.68 1.94 4.31
N GLN A 147 13.58 1.41 3.48
CA GLN A 147 14.84 0.79 3.96
C GLN A 147 15.73 1.79 4.69
N LYS A 148 15.76 3.04 4.24
CA LYS A 148 16.53 4.10 4.88
C LYS A 148 15.95 4.42 6.27
N PHE A 149 14.62 4.54 6.37
CA PHE A 149 13.91 4.77 7.62
C PHE A 149 14.18 3.65 8.64
N ASP A 150 13.98 2.38 8.24
CA ASP A 150 14.29 1.21 9.06
C ASP A 150 15.73 1.23 9.61
N ARG A 151 16.70 1.45 8.71
CA ARG A 151 18.12 1.45 9.06
C ARG A 151 18.47 2.57 10.04
N GLU A 152 17.98 3.79 9.80
CA GLU A 152 18.35 4.97 10.59
C GLU A 152 17.65 5.00 11.95
N THR A 153 16.46 4.42 12.05
CA THR A 153 15.75 4.24 13.32
C THR A 153 16.15 2.97 14.06
N ASN A 154 17.03 2.14 13.45
CA ASN A 154 17.37 0.82 13.96
C ASN A 154 16.10 0.00 14.27
N HIS A 155 15.19 -0.09 13.30
CA HIS A 155 13.89 -0.78 13.41
C HIS A 155 13.13 -0.36 14.69
N SER A 156 12.84 0.94 14.80
CA SER A 156 12.18 1.61 15.94
C SER A 156 13.01 1.80 17.22
N MET A 157 14.20 1.20 17.35
CA MET A 157 14.99 1.23 18.59
C MET A 157 15.59 2.62 18.90
N ASN A 158 15.86 3.43 17.88
CA ASN A 158 16.37 4.80 18.02
C ASN A 158 15.23 5.82 17.97
N ARG A 159 14.72 6.18 19.16
CA ARG A 159 13.60 7.12 19.33
C ARG A 159 13.89 8.54 18.82
N GLU A 160 15.14 8.99 18.89
CA GLU A 160 15.50 10.33 18.39
C GLU A 160 15.46 10.38 16.86
N ALA A 161 16.00 9.36 16.20
CA ALA A 161 15.92 9.24 14.74
C ALA A 161 14.46 9.06 14.30
N GLU A 162 13.68 8.27 15.01
CA GLU A 162 12.24 8.06 14.77
C GLU A 162 11.49 9.40 14.76
N ALA A 163 11.68 10.24 15.80
CA ALA A 163 11.02 11.54 15.89
C ALA A 163 11.44 12.50 14.74
N LYS A 164 12.70 12.45 14.31
CA LYS A 164 13.18 13.22 13.14
C LYS A 164 12.50 12.77 11.85
N TRP A 165 12.34 11.46 11.67
CA TRP A 165 11.65 10.87 10.52
C TRP A 165 10.15 11.21 10.50
N GLN A 166 9.47 11.11 11.65
CA GLN A 166 8.06 11.51 11.77
C GLN A 166 7.86 12.97 11.36
N LYS A 167 8.71 13.88 11.88
CA LYS A 167 8.67 15.29 11.48
C LYS A 167 8.94 15.46 9.99
N PHE A 168 9.97 14.81 9.47
CA PHE A 168 10.34 14.92 8.05
C PHE A 168 9.20 14.46 7.13
N VAL A 169 8.64 13.27 7.36
CA VAL A 169 7.54 12.73 6.53
C VAL A 169 6.31 13.62 6.63
N LYS A 170 5.96 14.11 7.82
CA LYS A 170 4.87 15.06 8.01
C LYS A 170 5.07 16.35 7.20
N ASP A 171 6.26 16.93 7.26
CA ASP A 171 6.59 18.15 6.51
C ASP A 171 6.55 17.89 4.99
N GLU A 172 7.03 16.72 4.53
CA GLU A 172 6.98 16.33 3.12
C GLU A 172 5.53 16.11 2.63
N LEU A 173 4.69 15.43 3.41
CA LEU A 173 3.27 15.25 3.10
C LEU A 173 2.54 16.59 2.97
N ALA A 174 2.86 17.56 3.84
CA ALA A 174 2.29 18.90 3.79
C ALA A 174 2.66 19.67 2.50
N LYS A 175 3.87 19.47 1.96
CA LYS A 175 4.31 20.09 0.70
C LYS A 175 3.55 19.58 -0.52
N VAL A 176 2.97 18.38 -0.45
CA VAL A 176 2.20 17.74 -1.53
C VAL A 176 0.74 17.51 -1.13
N LYS A 177 0.22 18.29 -0.18
CA LYS A 177 -1.15 18.15 0.35
C LYS A 177 -2.22 18.22 -0.74
N ASP A 178 -2.01 19.03 -1.77
CA ASP A 178 -2.97 19.23 -2.87
C ASP A 178 -3.12 17.97 -3.76
N TYR A 179 -2.29 16.96 -3.52
CA TYR A 179 -2.30 15.68 -4.22
C TYR A 179 -2.73 14.52 -3.33
N GLN A 180 -3.39 14.76 -2.19
CA GLN A 180 -4.11 13.71 -1.45
C GLN A 180 -5.29 13.20 -2.31
N ALA A 181 -5.62 11.90 -2.22
CA ALA A 181 -6.74 11.31 -2.96
C ALA A 181 -8.10 11.78 -2.43
#